data_AF-A0A9Q9W7D9-F1
#
_entry.id   AF-A0A9Q9W7D9-F1
#
_cell.length_a   1.000
_cell.length_b   1.000
_cell.length_c   1.000
_cell.angle_alpha   90.00
_cell.angle_beta   90.00
_cell.angle_gamma   90.00
#
_symmetry.space_group_name_H-M   'P 1'
#
loop_
_entity.id
_entity.type
_entity.pdbx_description
1 polymer ?
#
loop_
_entity_poly.entity_id
_entity_poly.type
_entity_poly.pdbx_seq_one_letter_code
_entity_poly.pdbx_strand_id
1 'polypeptide(L)'
;MWDGQSEACQAHALFDALVQAATCRETLRAFQELCKELKLHPGGQPQFYHALRSRLHDWKAKALWAKLDKRASQREYMRGHACTSTTCLIIGAGPCGLRTAIELRFLGARVVLVEKRDAFSRNNVLHLWPFTIQDLRGLGAKKFYGKFCAGAIDHISIRQLQLMLLKVALLLGVEVHVNVEFKHLVEPPEDQEKRVGWRAEVHPSSHPVSQLEFDVVIGADGRRNTLPGICKNTWSRACCDHRLSNQKCNKQMLQLVIGHDNSVFLVSHHFVTLVP
;
A
#
# COMPACT_ATOMS: atom_id res chain seq x y z
N MET A 1 13.74 -6.18 -38.81
CA MET A 1 13.34 -7.05 -37.67
C MET A 1 14.51 -7.18 -36.68
N TRP A 2 14.96 -6.07 -36.09
CA TRP A 2 15.99 -6.05 -35.03
C TRP A 2 15.58 -5.25 -33.78
N ASP A 3 14.37 -4.67 -33.75
CA ASP A 3 13.95 -3.79 -32.65
C ASP A 3 13.50 -4.56 -31.39
N GLY A 4 13.01 -5.80 -31.53
CA GLY A 4 12.43 -6.58 -30.43
C GLY A 4 13.42 -7.11 -29.37
N GLN A 5 14.72 -7.23 -29.70
CA GLN A 5 15.74 -7.64 -28.72
C GLN A 5 16.26 -6.47 -27.89
N SER A 6 16.28 -5.26 -28.45
CA SER A 6 16.71 -4.04 -27.76
C SER A 6 15.70 -3.58 -26.71
N GLU A 7 14.40 -3.59 -27.06
CA GLU A 7 13.31 -3.20 -26.16
C GLU A 7 13.18 -4.15 -24.95
N ALA A 8 13.28 -5.47 -25.16
CA ALA A 8 13.25 -6.45 -24.07
C ALA A 8 14.43 -6.28 -23.10
N CYS A 9 15.61 -5.93 -23.61
CA CYS A 9 16.80 -5.66 -22.79
C CYS A 9 16.60 -4.42 -21.89
N GLN A 10 15.99 -3.37 -22.44
CA GLN A 10 15.72 -2.13 -21.72
C GLN A 10 14.69 -2.30 -20.60
N ALA A 11 13.57 -2.99 -20.85
CA ALA A 11 12.57 -3.27 -19.83
C ALA A 11 13.13 -4.10 -18.65
N HIS A 12 14.02 -5.06 -18.94
CA HIS A 12 14.68 -5.86 -17.90
C HIS A 12 15.63 -5.01 -17.05
N ALA A 13 16.41 -4.11 -17.66
CA ALA A 13 17.28 -3.19 -16.93
C ALA A 13 16.50 -2.24 -16.02
N LEU A 14 15.36 -1.72 -16.50
CA LEU A 14 14.47 -0.86 -15.71
C LEU A 14 13.80 -1.63 -14.56
N PHE A 15 13.43 -2.90 -14.77
CA PHE A 15 12.93 -3.76 -13.70
C PHE A 15 14.01 -4.05 -12.64
N ASP A 16 15.25 -4.31 -13.06
CA ASP A 16 16.37 -4.47 -12.13
C ASP A 16 16.64 -3.17 -11.34
N ALA A 17 16.57 -2.01 -11.99
CA ALA A 17 16.67 -0.70 -11.33
C ALA A 17 15.57 -0.50 -10.28
N LEU A 18 14.32 -0.87 -10.59
CA LEU A 18 13.21 -0.85 -9.64
C LEU A 18 13.48 -1.78 -8.45
N VAL A 19 13.95 -2.99 -8.70
CA VAL A 19 14.27 -3.98 -7.65
C VAL A 19 15.39 -3.46 -6.75
N GLN A 20 16.41 -2.80 -7.31
CA GLN A 20 17.60 -2.33 -6.60
C GLN A 20 17.43 -0.94 -5.92
N ALA A 21 16.45 -0.14 -6.34
CA ALA A 21 16.21 1.20 -5.80
C ALA A 21 16.18 1.23 -4.26
N ALA A 22 16.92 2.16 -3.66
CA ALA A 22 17.17 2.21 -2.21
C ALA A 22 16.44 3.38 -1.53
N THR A 23 15.79 4.24 -2.32
CA THR A 23 14.99 5.37 -1.85
C THR A 23 13.58 5.35 -2.46
N CYS A 24 12.65 6.06 -1.82
CA CYS A 24 11.28 6.18 -2.31
C CYS A 24 11.24 6.87 -3.69
N ARG A 25 11.99 7.98 -3.85
CA ARG A 25 12.10 8.70 -5.13
C ARG A 25 12.67 7.84 -6.26
N GLU A 26 13.78 7.12 -6.02
CA GLU A 26 14.34 6.20 -7.02
C GLU A 26 13.36 5.09 -7.40
N THR A 27 12.64 4.54 -6.42
CA THR A 27 11.64 3.48 -6.65
C THR A 27 10.52 3.98 -7.55
N LEU A 28 9.97 5.16 -7.26
CA LEU A 28 8.91 5.78 -8.06
C LEU A 28 9.39 6.11 -9.47
N ARG A 29 10.59 6.69 -9.61
CA ARG A 29 11.18 7.02 -10.90
C ARG A 29 11.41 5.78 -11.76
N ALA A 30 12.07 4.75 -11.21
CA ALA A 30 12.34 3.51 -11.95
C ALA A 30 11.03 2.82 -12.38
N PHE A 31 10.00 2.87 -11.54
CA PHE A 31 8.68 2.34 -11.90
C PHE A 31 8.02 3.15 -13.02
N GLN A 32 8.08 4.49 -12.98
CA GLN A 32 7.54 5.34 -14.06
C GLN A 32 8.25 5.09 -15.39
N GLU A 33 9.58 4.98 -15.38
CA GLU A 33 10.38 4.66 -16.56
C GLU A 33 10.03 3.26 -17.09
N LEU A 34 9.88 2.26 -16.22
CA LEU A 34 9.44 0.91 -16.59
C LEU A 34 8.02 0.91 -17.20
N CYS A 35 7.07 1.64 -16.61
CA CYS A 35 5.73 1.76 -17.16
C CYS A 35 5.73 2.43 -18.53
N LYS A 36 6.53 3.49 -18.73
CA LYS A 36 6.69 4.17 -20.01
C LYS A 36 7.23 3.21 -21.07
N GLU A 37 8.27 2.46 -20.76
CA GLU A 37 8.87 1.46 -21.65
C GLU A 37 7.84 0.40 -22.07
N LEU A 38 7.09 -0.12 -21.10
CA LEU A 38 6.08 -1.15 -21.33
C LEU A 38 4.76 -0.59 -21.90
N LYS A 39 4.67 0.73 -22.16
CA LYS A 39 3.46 1.42 -22.64
C LYS A 39 2.25 1.15 -21.73
N LEU A 40 2.47 1.26 -20.43
CA LEU A 40 1.48 1.07 -19.37
C LEU A 40 1.18 2.40 -18.68
N HIS A 41 -0.09 2.64 -18.40
CA HIS A 41 -0.52 3.77 -17.57
C HIS A 41 -0.80 3.27 -16.15
N PRO A 42 0.05 3.63 -15.17
CA PRO A 42 -0.26 3.36 -13.76
C PRO A 42 -1.43 4.27 -13.33
N GLY A 43 -2.48 3.71 -12.74
CA GLY A 43 -3.66 4.47 -12.30
C GLY A 43 -4.98 3.77 -12.56
N GLY A 44 -5.32 2.78 -11.72
CA GLY A 44 -6.69 2.26 -11.63
C GLY A 44 -7.18 1.33 -12.75
N GLN A 45 -6.35 0.98 -13.72
CA GLN A 45 -6.69 -0.03 -14.73
C GLN A 45 -6.92 -1.40 -14.04
N PRO A 46 -8.12 -2.01 -14.12
CA PRO A 46 -8.45 -3.23 -13.38
C PRO A 46 -7.45 -4.38 -13.61
N GLN A 47 -6.85 -4.42 -14.81
CA GLN A 47 -5.92 -5.47 -15.25
C GLN A 47 -4.45 -5.01 -15.33
N PHE A 48 -4.08 -3.90 -14.68
CA PHE A 48 -2.71 -3.35 -14.74
C PHE A 48 -1.64 -4.41 -14.45
N TYR A 49 -1.77 -5.14 -13.35
CA TYR A 49 -0.82 -6.18 -12.95
C TYR A 49 -0.69 -7.29 -14.01
N HIS A 50 -1.81 -7.72 -14.59
CA HIS A 50 -1.80 -8.75 -15.63
C HIS A 50 -1.07 -8.25 -16.88
N ALA A 51 -1.33 -7.02 -17.31
CA ALA A 51 -0.65 -6.40 -18.46
C ALA A 51 0.84 -6.17 -18.20
N LEU A 52 1.22 -5.75 -16.99
CA LEU A 52 2.62 -5.62 -16.57
C LEU A 52 3.34 -6.97 -16.65
N ARG A 53 2.76 -7.99 -16.02
CA ARG A 53 3.30 -9.35 -15.99
C ARG A 53 3.42 -9.95 -17.39
N SER A 54 2.43 -9.71 -18.26
CA SER A 54 2.45 -10.24 -19.63
C SER A 54 3.42 -9.52 -20.56
N ARG A 55 3.82 -8.28 -20.25
CA ARG A 55 4.77 -7.52 -21.09
C ARG A 55 6.21 -7.61 -20.56
N LEU A 56 6.40 -8.01 -19.30
CA LEU A 56 7.71 -8.17 -18.68
C LEU A 56 8.13 -9.65 -18.61
N HIS A 57 8.69 -10.16 -19.72
CA HIS A 57 9.15 -11.54 -19.85
C HIS A 57 10.59 -11.75 -19.34
N ASP A 58 10.82 -11.42 -18.07
CA ASP A 58 12.13 -11.58 -17.41
C ASP A 58 12.17 -12.86 -16.54
N TRP A 59 13.19 -13.70 -16.74
CA TRP A 59 13.44 -14.86 -15.90
C TRP A 59 13.66 -14.47 -14.43
N LYS A 60 14.24 -13.30 -14.17
CA LYS A 60 14.46 -12.76 -12.81
C LYS A 60 13.15 -12.37 -12.14
N ALA A 61 12.09 -12.09 -12.90
CA ALA A 61 10.78 -11.70 -12.38
C ALA A 61 9.84 -12.91 -12.18
N LYS A 62 10.06 -14.02 -12.88
CA LYS A 62 9.21 -15.23 -12.84
C LYS A 62 8.89 -15.73 -11.43
N ALA A 63 9.88 -15.79 -10.55
CA ALA A 63 9.68 -16.25 -9.17
C ALA A 63 8.85 -15.27 -8.32
N LEU A 64 8.92 -13.97 -8.63
CA LEU A 64 8.07 -12.96 -8.00
C LEU A 64 6.62 -13.10 -8.49
N TRP A 65 6.42 -13.24 -9.79
CA TRP A 65 5.09 -13.46 -10.38
C TRP A 65 4.40 -14.68 -9.80
N ALA A 66 5.08 -15.83 -9.73
CA ALA A 66 4.52 -17.03 -9.14
C ALA A 66 4.01 -16.84 -7.70
N LYS A 67 4.69 -15.98 -6.91
CA LYS A 67 4.30 -15.66 -5.53
C LYS A 67 3.06 -14.76 -5.48
N LEU A 68 3.06 -13.69 -6.27
CA LEU A 68 1.94 -12.75 -6.34
C LEU A 68 0.70 -13.42 -6.96
N ASP A 69 0.86 -14.24 -7.99
CA ASP A 69 -0.21 -15.01 -8.62
C ASP A 69 -0.83 -16.01 -7.64
N LYS A 70 0.01 -16.71 -6.85
CA LYS A 70 -0.47 -17.62 -5.80
C LYS A 70 -1.30 -16.87 -4.76
N ARG A 71 -0.89 -15.65 -4.36
CA ARG A 71 -1.68 -14.82 -3.45
C ARG A 71 -2.99 -14.39 -4.11
N ALA A 72 -2.94 -13.83 -5.31
CA ALA A 72 -4.11 -13.36 -6.06
C ALA A 72 -5.15 -14.48 -6.35
N SER A 73 -4.72 -15.75 -6.42
CA SER A 73 -5.60 -16.91 -6.64
C SER A 73 -6.38 -17.38 -5.40
N GLN A 74 -6.14 -16.78 -4.22
CA GLN A 74 -6.91 -17.09 -3.01
C GLN A 74 -8.40 -16.79 -3.22
N ARG A 75 -9.27 -17.59 -2.61
CA ARG A 75 -10.72 -17.61 -2.89
C ARG A 75 -11.39 -16.31 -2.45
N GLU A 76 -10.89 -15.74 -1.37
CA GLU A 76 -11.31 -14.50 -0.73
C GLU A 76 -11.23 -13.30 -1.68
N TYR A 77 -10.29 -13.33 -2.64
CA TYR A 77 -10.14 -12.26 -3.63
C TYR A 77 -11.09 -12.38 -4.81
N MET A 78 -11.81 -13.50 -4.97
CA MET A 78 -12.72 -13.74 -6.09
C MET A 78 -12.08 -13.45 -7.46
N ARG A 79 -10.81 -13.84 -7.64
CA ARG A 79 -10.01 -13.53 -8.85
C ARG A 79 -9.91 -12.02 -9.14
N GLY A 80 -9.89 -11.18 -8.09
CA GLY A 80 -9.87 -9.73 -8.20
C GLY A 80 -11.22 -9.10 -8.55
N HIS A 81 -12.35 -9.79 -8.30
CA HIS A 81 -13.69 -9.28 -8.58
C HIS A 81 -14.47 -8.88 -7.31
N ALA A 82 -13.89 -9.03 -6.12
CA ALA A 82 -14.58 -8.76 -4.86
C ALA A 82 -14.93 -7.27 -4.67
N CYS A 83 -14.09 -6.35 -5.18
CA CYS A 83 -14.24 -4.91 -4.99
C CYS A 83 -13.99 -4.10 -6.27
N THR A 84 -14.34 -4.61 -7.46
CA THR A 84 -14.01 -3.97 -8.75
C THR A 84 -14.62 -2.60 -8.98
N SER A 85 -15.77 -2.31 -8.38
CA SER A 85 -16.44 -1.01 -8.44
C SER A 85 -16.07 -0.07 -7.29
N THR A 86 -15.14 -0.47 -6.41
CA THR A 86 -14.77 0.29 -5.22
C THR A 86 -13.50 1.11 -5.48
N THR A 87 -13.55 2.40 -5.18
CA THR A 87 -12.39 3.28 -5.14
C THR A 87 -12.00 3.59 -3.70
N CYS A 88 -10.75 3.32 -3.34
CA CYS A 88 -10.21 3.48 -1.99
C CYS A 88 -9.11 4.56 -1.97
N LEU A 89 -9.21 5.49 -1.02
CA LEU A 89 -8.15 6.42 -0.66
C LEU A 89 -7.43 5.93 0.60
N ILE A 90 -6.10 5.79 0.55
CA ILE A 90 -5.26 5.47 1.70
C ILE A 90 -4.40 6.68 2.05
N ILE A 91 -4.41 7.06 3.33
CA ILE A 91 -3.64 8.18 3.85
C ILE A 91 -2.44 7.63 4.61
N GLY A 92 -1.24 7.76 4.04
CA GLY A 92 0.03 7.38 4.65
C GLY A 92 0.68 6.13 4.04
N ALA A 93 1.93 6.26 3.58
CA ALA A 93 2.77 5.18 3.06
C ALA A 93 3.60 4.51 4.17
N GLY A 94 3.03 4.35 5.36
CA GLY A 94 3.60 3.50 6.41
C GLY A 94 3.52 2.01 6.04
N PRO A 95 4.19 1.12 6.78
CA PRO A 95 4.05 -0.33 6.56
C PRO A 95 2.60 -0.80 6.51
N CYS A 96 1.76 -0.32 7.44
CA CYS A 96 0.33 -0.64 7.45
C CYS A 96 -0.41 -0.15 6.22
N GLY A 97 -0.29 1.13 5.85
CA GLY A 97 -1.00 1.70 4.71
C GLY A 97 -0.62 1.01 3.38
N LEU A 98 0.67 0.77 3.16
CA LEU A 98 1.14 0.02 1.99
C LEU A 98 0.65 -1.42 1.99
N ARG A 99 0.64 -2.09 3.15
CA ARG A 99 0.15 -3.46 3.26
C ARG A 99 -1.34 -3.56 2.98
N THR A 100 -2.13 -2.59 3.45
CA THR A 100 -3.57 -2.48 3.16
C THR A 100 -3.80 -2.21 1.67
N ALA A 101 -3.00 -1.34 1.05
CA ALA A 101 -3.08 -1.05 -0.38
C ALA A 101 -2.92 -2.31 -1.24
N ILE A 102 -1.98 -3.18 -0.85
CA ILE A 102 -1.72 -4.46 -1.50
C ILE A 102 -2.94 -5.40 -1.42
N GLU A 103 -3.57 -5.54 -0.24
CA GLU A 103 -4.78 -6.37 -0.11
C GLU A 103 -5.93 -5.84 -0.97
N LEU A 104 -6.17 -4.53 -0.95
CA LEU A 104 -7.24 -3.92 -1.73
C LEU A 104 -7.04 -4.10 -3.23
N ARG A 105 -5.78 -4.09 -3.72
CA ARG A 105 -5.50 -4.45 -5.11
C ARG A 105 -5.74 -5.91 -5.42
N PHE A 106 -5.47 -6.83 -4.50
CA PHE A 106 -5.86 -8.24 -4.70
C PHE A 106 -7.38 -8.41 -4.74
N LEU A 107 -8.14 -7.63 -3.96
CA LEU A 107 -9.61 -7.62 -4.00
C LEU A 107 -10.19 -7.00 -5.28
N GLY A 108 -9.38 -6.26 -6.05
CA GLY A 108 -9.78 -5.64 -7.31
C GLY A 108 -10.11 -4.15 -7.24
N ALA A 109 -10.08 -3.53 -6.06
CA ALA A 109 -10.40 -2.12 -5.86
C ALA A 109 -9.43 -1.17 -6.56
N ARG A 110 -9.90 -0.01 -7.02
CA ARG A 110 -9.01 1.09 -7.40
C ARG A 110 -8.41 1.68 -6.14
N VAL A 111 -7.09 1.69 -6.02
CA VAL A 111 -6.41 2.17 -4.80
C VAL A 111 -5.54 3.37 -5.13
N VAL A 112 -5.84 4.49 -4.48
CA VAL A 112 -5.02 5.70 -4.50
C VAL A 112 -4.46 5.91 -3.09
N LEU A 113 -3.14 6.12 -3.00
CA LEU A 113 -2.44 6.34 -1.74
C LEU A 113 -1.76 7.70 -1.76
N VAL A 114 -2.01 8.51 -0.74
CA VAL A 114 -1.35 9.80 -0.53
C VAL A 114 -0.36 9.72 0.63
N GLU A 115 0.83 10.29 0.46
CA GLU A 115 1.83 10.40 1.50
C GLU A 115 2.44 11.81 1.51
N LYS A 116 2.48 12.41 2.70
CA LYS A 116 3.00 13.76 2.90
C LYS A 116 4.48 13.88 2.58
N ARG A 117 5.27 12.81 2.82
CA ARG A 117 6.72 12.79 2.62
C ARG A 117 7.08 12.15 1.28
N ASP A 118 8.29 12.34 0.83
CA ASP A 118 8.85 11.66 -0.35
C ASP A 118 10.08 10.79 -0.03
N ALA A 119 10.35 10.60 1.25
CA ALA A 119 11.48 9.82 1.74
C ALA A 119 11.10 8.94 2.91
N PHE A 120 11.65 7.73 2.92
CA PHE A 120 11.59 6.80 4.05
C PHE A 120 12.87 6.90 4.87
N SER A 121 12.83 7.66 5.95
CA SER A 121 14.01 8.02 6.76
C SER A 121 14.17 7.22 8.06
N ARG A 122 13.15 6.45 8.47
CA ARG A 122 13.14 5.76 9.77
C ARG A 122 13.99 4.48 9.74
N ASN A 123 15.09 4.50 10.49
CA ASN A 123 15.98 3.34 10.65
C ASN A 123 15.62 2.43 11.83
N ASN A 124 14.62 2.79 12.66
CA ASN A 124 14.17 1.93 13.76
C ASN A 124 13.82 0.53 13.24
N VAL A 125 14.12 -0.47 14.06
CA VAL A 125 13.92 -1.88 13.73
C VAL A 125 12.64 -2.39 14.36
N LEU A 126 11.84 -3.10 13.56
CA LEU A 126 10.64 -3.79 13.99
C LEU A 126 10.94 -5.29 14.09
N HIS A 127 10.58 -5.88 15.22
CA HIS A 127 10.47 -7.33 15.35
C HIS A 127 9.27 -7.83 14.53
N LEU A 128 9.44 -8.96 13.85
CA LEU A 128 8.46 -9.60 12.98
C LEU A 128 8.03 -10.92 13.59
N TRP A 129 6.72 -11.09 13.72
CA TRP A 129 6.17 -12.36 14.17
C TRP A 129 6.24 -13.39 13.03
N PRO A 130 6.23 -14.70 13.35
CA PRO A 130 6.37 -15.75 12.33
C PRO A 130 5.39 -15.62 11.16
N PHE A 131 4.12 -15.30 11.43
CA PHE A 131 3.13 -15.12 10.36
C PHE A 131 3.42 -13.89 9.49
N THR A 132 3.97 -12.80 10.06
CA THR A 132 4.37 -11.61 9.30
C THR A 132 5.54 -11.95 8.39
N ILE A 133 6.50 -12.74 8.87
CA ILE A 133 7.61 -13.23 8.04
C ILE A 133 7.08 -14.07 6.87
N GLN A 134 6.12 -14.96 7.13
CA GLN A 134 5.49 -15.78 6.10
C GLN A 134 4.72 -14.94 5.07
N ASP A 135 3.94 -13.96 5.52
CA ASP A 135 3.20 -13.03 4.66
C ASP A 135 4.14 -12.25 3.73
N LEU A 136 5.18 -11.62 4.28
CA LEU A 136 6.16 -10.87 3.51
C LEU A 136 6.95 -11.77 2.53
N ARG A 137 7.30 -13.02 2.93
CA ARG A 137 7.88 -14.02 2.00
C ARG A 137 6.92 -14.40 0.88
N GLY A 138 5.62 -14.42 1.15
CA GLY A 138 4.54 -14.62 0.19
C GLY A 138 4.42 -13.47 -0.81
N LEU A 139 4.77 -12.24 -0.41
CA LEU A 139 4.83 -11.06 -1.29
C LEU A 139 6.16 -10.89 -2.02
N GLY A 140 7.08 -11.85 -1.88
CA GLY A 140 8.38 -11.81 -2.56
C GLY A 140 9.45 -10.96 -1.88
N ALA A 141 9.36 -10.74 -0.55
CA ALA A 141 10.31 -9.92 0.22
C ALA A 141 11.79 -10.13 -0.12
N LYS A 142 12.24 -11.39 -0.27
CA LYS A 142 13.63 -11.72 -0.62
C LYS A 142 14.10 -11.16 -1.97
N LYS A 143 13.18 -10.91 -2.91
CA LYS A 143 13.52 -10.30 -4.21
C LYS A 143 13.94 -8.84 -4.05
N PHE A 144 13.26 -8.11 -3.18
CA PHE A 144 13.50 -6.67 -2.96
C PHE A 144 14.49 -6.40 -1.84
N TYR A 145 14.65 -7.34 -0.91
CA TYR A 145 15.59 -7.26 0.20
C TYR A 145 16.23 -8.64 0.41
N GLY A 146 17.38 -8.88 -0.22
CA GLY A 146 18.05 -10.20 -0.19
C GLY A 146 18.41 -10.70 1.21
N LYS A 147 18.61 -9.79 2.18
CA LYS A 147 18.87 -10.10 3.59
C LYS A 147 17.61 -10.39 4.41
N PHE A 148 16.42 -10.38 3.80
CA PHE A 148 15.15 -10.57 4.49
C PHE A 148 15.09 -11.92 5.21
N CYS A 149 15.09 -11.87 6.54
CA CYS A 149 15.02 -13.02 7.43
C CYS A 149 15.95 -14.17 7.01
N ALA A 150 17.22 -13.84 6.77
CA ALA A 150 18.27 -14.82 6.52
C ALA A 150 18.74 -15.42 7.86
N GLY A 151 18.85 -16.76 7.93
CA GLY A 151 19.13 -17.45 9.19
C GLY A 151 18.03 -17.23 10.23
N ALA A 152 18.44 -16.86 11.45
CA ALA A 152 17.55 -16.58 12.58
C ALA A 152 17.08 -15.10 12.66
N ILE A 153 17.29 -14.29 11.62
CA ILE A 153 16.87 -12.88 11.62
C ILE A 153 15.33 -12.81 11.52
N ASP A 154 14.73 -12.13 12.48
CA ASP A 154 13.28 -11.97 12.67
C ASP A 154 12.87 -10.49 12.73
N HIS A 155 13.68 -9.60 12.17
CA HIS A 155 13.46 -8.16 12.27
C HIS A 155 13.83 -7.42 10.99
N ILE A 156 13.26 -6.22 10.82
CA ILE A 156 13.48 -5.36 9.65
C ILE A 156 13.41 -3.88 10.05
N SER A 157 14.22 -3.01 9.43
CA SER A 157 14.06 -1.57 9.64
C SER A 157 12.80 -1.05 8.95
N ILE A 158 12.15 -0.03 9.56
CA ILE A 158 10.91 0.55 9.03
C ILE A 158 11.07 0.98 7.58
N ARG A 159 12.15 1.68 7.24
CA ARG A 159 12.39 2.12 5.85
C ARG A 159 12.52 0.97 4.85
N GLN A 160 13.15 -0.15 5.23
CA GLN A 160 13.32 -1.30 4.34
C GLN A 160 11.98 -2.00 4.09
N LEU A 161 11.17 -2.11 5.15
CA LEU A 161 9.81 -2.63 5.04
C LEU A 161 8.94 -1.73 4.14
N GLN A 162 9.04 -0.40 4.29
CA GLN A 162 8.33 0.56 3.44
C GLN A 162 8.75 0.45 1.97
N LEU A 163 10.06 0.38 1.66
CA LEU A 163 10.53 0.24 0.27
C LEU A 163 10.06 -1.06 -0.37
N MET A 164 10.16 -2.17 0.34
CA MET A 164 9.73 -3.47 -0.15
C MET A 164 8.23 -3.48 -0.44
N LEU A 165 7.39 -2.98 0.48
CA LEU A 165 5.94 -2.92 0.28
C LEU A 165 5.56 -1.92 -0.82
N LEU A 166 6.26 -0.78 -0.94
CA LEU A 166 6.05 0.19 -2.02
C LEU A 166 6.26 -0.46 -3.39
N LYS A 167 7.35 -1.23 -3.56
CA LYS A 167 7.62 -1.94 -4.82
C LYS A 167 6.48 -2.91 -5.15
N VAL A 168 6.00 -3.70 -4.19
CA VAL A 168 4.87 -4.61 -4.41
C VAL A 168 3.58 -3.85 -4.75
N ALA A 169 3.28 -2.76 -4.01
CA ALA A 169 2.10 -1.93 -4.24
C ALA A 169 2.08 -1.35 -5.66
N LEU A 170 3.21 -0.79 -6.12
CA LEU A 170 3.34 -0.26 -7.48
C LEU A 170 3.13 -1.34 -8.55
N LEU A 171 3.76 -2.52 -8.39
CA LEU A 171 3.59 -3.64 -9.33
C LEU A 171 2.13 -4.12 -9.42
N LEU A 172 1.36 -4.03 -8.32
CA LEU A 172 -0.06 -4.36 -8.29
C LEU A 172 -0.98 -3.24 -8.82
N GLY A 173 -0.41 -2.08 -9.17
CA GLY A 173 -1.13 -0.95 -9.74
C GLY A 173 -1.73 0.01 -8.72
N VAL A 174 -1.20 0.06 -7.48
CA VAL A 174 -1.54 1.12 -6.53
C VAL A 174 -1.02 2.46 -7.06
N GLU A 175 -1.88 3.46 -7.12
CA GLU A 175 -1.54 4.82 -7.51
C GLU A 175 -0.98 5.56 -6.28
N VAL A 176 0.31 5.89 -6.28
CA VAL A 176 0.99 6.48 -5.11
C VAL A 176 1.39 7.92 -5.40
N HIS A 177 0.91 8.85 -4.57
CA HIS A 177 1.23 10.28 -4.62
C HIS A 177 2.01 10.70 -3.38
N VAL A 178 3.28 11.06 -3.57
CA VAL A 178 4.15 11.59 -2.51
C VAL A 178 4.16 13.12 -2.53
N ASN A 179 4.58 13.75 -1.43
CA ASN A 179 4.48 15.20 -1.23
C ASN A 179 3.04 15.73 -1.29
N VAL A 180 2.07 14.88 -0.93
CA VAL A 180 0.65 15.21 -0.88
C VAL A 180 0.16 14.98 0.54
N GLU A 181 -0.17 16.07 1.23
CA GLU A 181 -0.70 16.01 2.59
C GLU A 181 -2.23 16.02 2.55
N PHE A 182 -2.84 14.96 3.07
CA PHE A 182 -4.27 14.96 3.38
C PHE A 182 -4.57 15.97 4.50
N LYS A 183 -5.63 16.76 4.33
CA LYS A 183 -6.08 17.75 5.31
C LYS A 183 -7.39 17.32 5.97
N HIS A 184 -8.44 17.09 5.19
CA HIS A 184 -9.75 16.69 5.69
C HIS A 184 -10.61 16.07 4.59
N LEU A 185 -11.69 15.39 5.01
CA LEU A 185 -12.71 14.87 4.10
C LEU A 185 -13.61 16.02 3.63
N VAL A 186 -14.02 15.94 2.38
CA VAL A 186 -15.01 16.83 1.78
C VAL A 186 -16.26 15.99 1.56
N GLU A 187 -17.30 16.30 2.32
CA GLU A 187 -18.59 15.63 2.22
C GLU A 187 -19.29 16.01 0.91
N PRO A 188 -20.05 15.09 0.31
CA PRO A 188 -20.90 15.43 -0.82
C PRO A 188 -21.97 16.45 -0.37
N PRO A 189 -22.19 17.56 -1.11
CA PRO A 189 -23.25 18.53 -0.80
C PRO A 189 -24.64 17.91 -0.66
N GLU A 190 -25.53 18.47 0.15
CA GLU A 190 -26.91 17.94 0.29
C GLU A 190 -27.79 18.26 -0.92
N ASP A 191 -27.71 19.51 -1.44
CA ASP A 191 -28.46 19.96 -2.60
C ASP A 191 -27.65 19.75 -3.89
N GLN A 192 -27.91 18.64 -4.59
CA GLN A 192 -27.17 18.29 -5.81
C GLN A 192 -28.09 18.01 -7.00
N GLU A 193 -27.94 18.80 -8.07
CA GLU A 193 -28.45 18.45 -9.41
C GLU A 193 -27.66 17.30 -10.07
N LYS A 194 -26.37 17.14 -9.69
CA LYS A 194 -25.48 16.06 -10.13
C LYS A 194 -24.83 15.39 -8.94
N ARG A 195 -24.94 14.06 -8.86
CA ARG A 195 -24.39 13.24 -7.77
C ARG A 195 -22.85 13.27 -7.78
N VAL A 196 -22.27 13.92 -6.77
CA VAL A 196 -20.85 14.01 -6.46
C VAL A 196 -20.58 13.12 -5.24
N GLY A 197 -19.53 12.32 -5.28
CA GLY A 197 -19.08 11.46 -4.18
C GLY A 197 -18.19 12.16 -3.13
N TRP A 198 -17.74 11.38 -2.15
CA TRP A 198 -16.78 11.84 -1.14
C TRP A 198 -15.43 12.18 -1.76
N ARG A 199 -14.82 13.28 -1.30
CA ARG A 199 -13.49 13.73 -1.74
C ARG A 199 -12.57 14.05 -0.56
N ALA A 200 -11.33 14.40 -0.86
CA ALA A 200 -10.34 14.80 0.12
C ALA A 200 -9.77 16.19 -0.21
N GLU A 201 -9.72 17.06 0.79
CA GLU A 201 -8.85 18.23 0.71
C GLU A 201 -7.41 17.76 0.92
N VAL A 202 -6.54 18.17 -0.01
CA VAL A 202 -5.12 17.86 0.00
C VAL A 202 -4.28 19.12 -0.18
N HIS A 203 -3.04 19.08 0.27
CA HIS A 203 -2.03 20.09 -0.03
C HIS A 203 -0.88 19.48 -0.86
N PRO A 204 -0.53 20.08 -2.01
CA PRO A 204 -1.13 21.29 -2.61
C PRO A 204 -2.54 21.04 -3.16
N SER A 205 -3.44 22.03 -3.06
CA SER A 205 -4.86 21.89 -3.45
C SER A 205 -5.07 21.68 -4.95
N SER A 206 -4.11 22.16 -5.77
CA SER A 206 -4.08 21.95 -7.22
C SER A 206 -3.74 20.50 -7.64
N HIS A 207 -3.41 19.63 -6.69
CA HIS A 207 -3.05 18.25 -7.00
C HIS A 207 -4.28 17.46 -7.50
N PRO A 208 -4.18 16.63 -8.57
CA PRO A 208 -5.34 15.94 -9.17
C PRO A 208 -6.17 15.08 -8.22
N VAL A 209 -5.55 14.58 -7.13
CA VAL A 209 -6.24 13.82 -6.08
C VAL A 209 -7.36 14.62 -5.39
N SER A 210 -7.33 15.96 -5.41
CA SER A 210 -8.44 16.77 -4.86
C SER A 210 -9.77 16.54 -5.60
N GLN A 211 -9.71 16.05 -6.85
CA GLN A 211 -10.88 15.73 -7.67
C GLN A 211 -11.26 14.24 -7.62
N LEU A 212 -10.49 13.42 -6.88
CA LEU A 212 -10.77 11.99 -6.75
C LEU A 212 -11.99 11.77 -5.86
N GLU A 213 -13.03 11.17 -6.43
CA GLU A 213 -14.13 10.60 -5.68
C GLU A 213 -13.78 9.18 -5.23
N PHE A 214 -14.08 8.85 -3.97
CA PHE A 214 -13.81 7.54 -3.39
C PHE A 214 -14.95 7.04 -2.50
N ASP A 215 -15.10 5.72 -2.43
CA ASP A 215 -16.11 5.04 -1.62
C ASP A 215 -15.57 4.65 -0.23
N VAL A 216 -14.26 4.51 -0.12
CA VAL A 216 -13.58 4.04 1.10
C VAL A 216 -12.38 4.92 1.38
N VAL A 217 -12.21 5.34 2.64
CA VAL A 217 -10.99 6.02 3.10
C VAL A 217 -10.35 5.29 4.26
N ILE A 218 -9.02 5.18 4.22
CA ILE A 218 -8.22 4.48 5.21
C ILE A 218 -7.15 5.42 5.78
N GLY A 219 -7.26 5.76 7.06
CA GLY A 219 -6.24 6.47 7.81
C GLY A 219 -5.13 5.53 8.27
N ALA A 220 -3.93 5.69 7.72
CA ALA A 220 -2.73 4.89 8.03
C ALA A 220 -1.48 5.77 8.28
N ASP A 221 -1.67 7.06 8.58
CA ASP A 221 -0.61 8.06 8.76
C ASP A 221 -0.07 8.13 10.20
N GLY A 222 -0.56 7.25 11.07
CA GLY A 222 -0.05 6.99 12.40
C GLY A 222 -0.72 7.83 13.49
N ARG A 223 -0.14 7.78 14.70
CA ARG A 223 -0.83 8.18 15.96
C ARG A 223 -1.34 9.61 16.01
N ARG A 224 -0.76 10.55 15.25
CA ARG A 224 -1.06 11.99 15.41
C ARG A 224 -2.35 12.42 14.73
N ASN A 225 -2.76 11.71 13.68
CA ASN A 225 -3.93 12.08 12.91
C ASN A 225 -5.05 11.08 13.15
N THR A 226 -6.28 11.55 13.00
CA THR A 226 -7.48 10.74 13.11
C THR A 226 -8.52 11.37 12.22
N LEU A 227 -9.18 10.52 11.43
CA LEU A 227 -10.29 10.98 10.62
C LEU A 227 -11.39 11.52 11.55
N PRO A 228 -12.08 12.61 11.18
CA PRO A 228 -13.21 13.13 11.95
C PRO A 228 -14.22 12.01 12.28
N GLY A 229 -14.80 12.06 13.49
CA GLY A 229 -15.76 11.03 13.95
C GLY A 229 -15.15 9.81 14.65
N ILE A 230 -13.81 9.66 14.68
CA ILE A 230 -13.14 8.57 15.41
C ILE A 230 -12.61 9.05 16.77
N CYS A 231 -13.17 8.52 17.85
CA CYS A 231 -12.69 8.80 19.22
C CYS A 231 -11.44 7.96 19.57
N LYS A 232 -10.44 8.62 20.17
CA LYS A 232 -9.22 7.95 20.67
C LYS A 232 -9.34 7.66 22.16
N ASN A 233 -9.21 6.39 22.53
CA ASN A 233 -9.02 6.01 23.92
C ASN A 233 -7.53 6.08 24.29
N THR A 234 -7.15 7.05 25.13
CA THR A 234 -5.81 7.16 25.71
C THR A 234 -5.75 6.45 27.06
N TRP A 235 -5.08 5.32 27.11
CA TRP A 235 -4.72 4.64 28.34
C TRP A 235 -3.38 5.22 28.85
N SER A 236 -3.41 5.96 29.95
CA SER A 236 -2.20 6.40 30.69
C SER A 236 -1.97 5.48 31.88
N ARG A 237 -0.70 5.16 32.17
CA ARG A 237 -0.27 4.20 33.21
C ARG A 237 -0.46 4.69 34.66
N ALA A 238 -1.23 5.76 34.91
CA ALA A 238 -1.36 6.30 36.26
C ALA A 238 -2.22 5.44 37.21
N CYS A 239 -2.80 4.34 36.73
CA CYS A 239 -3.40 3.30 37.57
C CYS A 239 -2.99 1.92 37.04
N CYS A 240 -1.77 1.49 37.36
CA CYS A 240 -1.39 0.09 37.25
C CYS A 240 -1.10 -0.44 38.65
N ASP A 241 -2.17 -0.80 39.36
CA ASP A 241 -2.05 -1.74 40.47
C ASP A 241 -1.54 -3.09 39.93
N HIS A 242 -0.73 -3.75 40.74
CA HIS A 242 0.17 -4.85 40.39
C HIS A 242 -0.56 -6.09 39.82
N ARG A 243 -0.87 -6.13 38.51
CA ARG A 243 -1.16 -7.43 37.85
C ARG A 243 -1.10 -7.57 36.33
N LEU A 244 -0.45 -6.69 35.57
CA LEU A 244 -0.24 -6.93 34.13
C LEU A 244 1.14 -6.40 33.66
N SER A 245 2.18 -7.20 33.85
CA SER A 245 3.51 -6.93 33.30
C SER A 245 3.64 -7.42 31.85
N ASN A 246 4.30 -6.60 31.03
CA ASN A 246 4.96 -6.93 29.75
C ASN A 246 4.15 -7.04 28.46
N GLN A 247 3.43 -5.98 28.09
CA GLN A 247 3.22 -5.64 26.67
C GLN A 247 3.77 -4.24 26.35
N LYS A 248 4.91 -4.17 25.64
CA LYS A 248 5.31 -2.96 24.91
C LYS A 248 4.40 -2.84 23.68
N CYS A 249 3.38 -1.98 23.79
CA CYS A 249 2.40 -1.74 22.74
C CYS A 249 3.01 -0.88 21.62
N ASN A 250 3.42 -1.51 20.51
CA ASN A 250 3.88 -0.80 19.32
C ASN A 250 2.65 -0.38 18.50
N LYS A 251 2.06 0.78 18.83
CA LYS A 251 0.77 1.23 18.27
C LYS A 251 0.95 1.82 16.86
N GLN A 252 0.80 1.01 15.82
CA GLN A 252 0.35 1.48 14.50
C GLN A 252 -1.16 1.26 14.44
N MET A 253 -1.93 2.33 14.24
CA MET A 253 -3.39 2.30 14.20
C MET A 253 -3.83 2.49 12.76
N LEU A 254 -4.60 1.55 12.24
CA LEU A 254 -5.34 1.70 10.99
C LEU A 254 -6.75 2.18 11.34
N GLN A 255 -7.28 3.09 10.53
CA GLN A 255 -8.64 3.61 10.62
C GLN A 255 -9.29 3.37 9.25
N LEU A 256 -10.49 2.79 9.22
CA LEU A 256 -11.25 2.53 8.00
C LEU A 256 -12.57 3.30 8.11
N VAL A 257 -13.01 3.89 7.00
CA VAL A 257 -14.34 4.49 6.87
C VAL A 257 -14.91 3.98 5.54
N ILE A 258 -16.11 3.39 5.59
CA ILE A 258 -16.83 2.87 4.42
C ILE A 258 -17.97 3.86 4.13
N GLY A 259 -17.99 4.43 2.92
CA GLY A 259 -18.88 5.52 2.54
C GLY A 259 -20.29 5.11 2.12
N HIS A 260 -20.63 3.82 2.11
CA HIS A 260 -22.00 3.36 1.87
C HIS A 260 -22.72 3.27 3.22
N ASP A 261 -23.77 4.09 3.39
CA ASP A 261 -24.67 4.18 4.56
C ASP A 261 -24.13 4.86 5.83
N ASN A 262 -23.30 5.91 5.72
CA ASN A 262 -22.87 6.74 6.88
C ASN A 262 -22.22 5.94 8.04
N SER A 263 -21.73 4.72 7.77
CA SER A 263 -21.24 3.81 8.80
C SER A 263 -19.71 3.80 8.86
N VAL A 264 -19.17 4.34 9.96
CA VAL A 264 -17.74 4.38 10.26
C VAL A 264 -17.31 3.07 10.92
N PHE A 265 -16.51 2.24 10.24
CA PHE A 265 -15.99 0.99 10.79
C PHE A 265 -14.51 1.11 11.19
N LEU A 266 -14.24 1.23 12.49
CA LEU A 266 -12.88 1.17 13.04
C LEU A 266 -12.27 -0.24 12.88
N VAL A 267 -11.52 -0.46 11.80
CA VAL A 267 -10.66 -1.65 11.69
C VAL A 267 -9.28 -1.33 12.26
N SER A 268 -9.13 -1.51 13.57
CA SER A 268 -7.81 -1.65 14.17
C SER A 268 -7.25 -3.01 13.75
N HIS A 269 -6.70 -3.10 12.54
CA HIS A 269 -5.77 -4.18 12.25
C HIS A 269 -4.57 -3.98 13.16
N HIS A 270 -4.61 -4.67 14.29
CA HIS A 270 -3.40 -5.16 14.88
C HIS A 270 -2.64 -5.80 13.73
N PHE A 271 -1.36 -5.47 13.58
CA PHE A 271 -0.42 -6.27 12.80
C PHE A 271 -0.18 -7.64 13.49
N VAL A 272 -1.21 -8.18 14.15
CA VAL A 272 -1.34 -9.30 15.10
C VAL A 272 -2.85 -9.63 15.26
N THR A 273 -3.35 -10.67 14.60
CA THR A 273 -4.67 -11.31 14.80
C THR A 273 -5.96 -10.53 14.44
N LEU A 274 -6.72 -11.13 13.52
CA LEU A 274 -8.05 -11.69 13.78
C LEU A 274 -8.37 -12.74 12.71
N VAL A 275 -8.33 -14.03 13.07
CA VAL A 275 -9.21 -15.10 12.57
C VAL A 275 -9.23 -16.18 13.68
N PRO A 276 -10.32 -16.94 13.80
CA PRO A 276 -11.26 -16.95 14.93
C PRO A 276 -10.66 -17.31 16.30
#